data_AF-A0A3E4T436-F1
#
_entry.id   AF-A0A3E4T436-F1
#
_cell.length_a   1.000
_cell.length_b   1.000
_cell.length_c   1.000
_cell.angle_alpha   90.00
_cell.angle_beta   90.00
_cell.angle_gamma   90.00
#
_symmetry.space_group_name_H-M   'P 1'
#
loop_
_entity.id
_entity.type
_entity.pdbx_description
1 polymer ?
#
loop_
_entity_poly.entity_id
_entity_poly.type
_entity_poly.pdbx_seq_one_letter_code
_entity_poly.pdbx_strand_id
1 'polypeptide(L)'
;MKQTENYAIKVYSRIPNDAIMHFKLKDLYLLAGLYNSAHYSNTGDVCTTNITIKQLSDLTGVSQGYIGEYFLPKFRKENFGECKTLQLKETIKRNEFKLPYPNENYRIIWKHIFSDSLLTPEEKGFLIGLYCLYVNGTFRYDLKDIEITQKLGMDAKTYRKYRNALIEKRVIWSSYDAPMALTHIEHLNAKVLMYSHLGYATWIDKVLSFEADNEEIQEYLTMREFAA
;
A
#
# COMPACT_ATOMS: atom_id res chain seq x y z
N MET A 1 29.65 8.33 25.36
CA MET A 1 28.43 7.50 25.31
C MET A 1 27.52 8.08 24.24
N LYS A 2 27.24 7.34 23.16
CA LYS A 2 26.22 7.76 22.19
C LYS A 2 24.86 7.54 22.86
N GLN A 3 24.06 8.60 22.96
CA GLN A 3 22.65 8.48 23.32
C GLN A 3 22.01 7.57 22.27
N THR A 4 21.60 6.38 22.68
CA THR A 4 20.70 5.54 21.91
C THR A 4 19.35 6.25 21.98
N GLU A 5 19.04 7.08 21.00
CA GLU A 5 17.70 7.64 20.84
C GLU A 5 16.73 6.46 20.74
N ASN A 6 15.94 6.25 21.79
CA ASN A 6 14.84 5.30 21.82
C ASN A 6 13.73 5.84 20.90
N TYR A 7 13.92 5.68 19.59
CA TYR A 7 12.86 5.91 18.63
C TYR A 7 11.76 4.87 18.89
N ALA A 8 10.55 5.34 19.20
CA ALA A 8 9.38 4.47 19.25
C ALA A 8 9.30 3.65 17.95
N ILE A 9 9.09 2.33 18.07
CA ILE A 9 9.05 1.44 16.91
C ILE A 9 7.89 1.89 16.01
N LYS A 10 8.22 2.32 14.79
CA LYS A 10 7.23 2.75 13.80
C LYS A 10 6.32 1.57 13.42
N VAL A 11 5.05 1.65 13.80
CA VAL A 11 4.04 0.59 13.60
C VAL A 11 3.31 0.72 12.26
N TYR A 12 3.23 1.92 11.69
CA TYR A 12 2.67 2.18 10.36
C TYR A 12 3.43 3.31 9.66
N SER A 13 3.21 3.43 8.35
CA SER A 13 3.77 4.51 7.52
C SER A 13 2.68 5.15 6.66
N ARG A 14 2.86 6.43 6.33
CA ARG A 14 2.04 7.15 5.36
C ARG A 14 2.73 7.10 4.00
N ILE A 15 1.99 6.70 2.97
CA ILE A 15 2.44 6.70 1.58
C ILE A 15 1.56 7.66 0.78
N PRO A 16 2.13 8.60 0.02
CA PRO A 16 1.37 9.48 -0.86
C PRO A 16 0.55 8.68 -1.89
N ASN A 17 -0.70 9.08 -2.13
CA ASN A 17 -1.55 8.39 -3.12
C ASN A 17 -0.96 8.52 -4.54
N ASP A 18 -0.30 9.63 -4.82
CA ASP A 18 0.30 9.98 -6.11
C ASP A 18 1.59 9.18 -6.42
N ALA A 19 2.12 8.42 -5.45
CA ALA A 19 3.24 7.49 -5.66
C ALA A 19 2.97 6.46 -6.77
N ILE A 20 1.69 6.14 -7.04
CA ILE A 20 1.27 5.25 -8.12
C ILE A 20 1.59 5.78 -9.52
N MET A 21 1.83 7.10 -9.66
CA MET A 21 2.23 7.70 -10.94
C MET A 21 3.69 7.37 -11.29
N HIS A 22 4.51 7.05 -10.28
CA HIS A 22 5.96 6.83 -10.41
C HIS A 22 6.35 5.35 -10.28
N PHE A 23 5.66 4.63 -9.39
CA PHE A 23 6.02 3.27 -9.00
C PHE A 23 4.83 2.33 -9.19
N LYS A 24 5.15 1.06 -9.48
CA LYS A 24 4.16 0.02 -9.76
C LYS A 24 4.65 -1.30 -9.18
N LEU A 25 3.71 -2.18 -8.78
CA LEU A 25 4.02 -3.52 -8.31
C LEU A 25 5.14 -3.50 -7.26
N LYS A 26 6.16 -4.35 -7.42
CA LYS A 26 7.30 -4.47 -6.51
C LYS A 26 7.96 -3.14 -6.14
N ASP A 27 7.98 -2.16 -7.04
CA ASP A 27 8.54 -0.83 -6.74
C ASP A 27 7.72 -0.09 -5.68
N LEU A 28 6.38 -0.17 -5.72
CA LEU A 28 5.52 0.44 -4.68
C LEU A 28 5.73 -0.24 -3.33
N TYR A 29 5.93 -1.55 -3.33
CA TYR A 29 6.20 -2.29 -2.10
C TYR A 29 7.59 -1.96 -1.53
N LEU A 30 8.61 -1.81 -2.38
CA LEU A 30 9.92 -1.30 -1.97
C LEU A 30 9.85 0.13 -1.42
N LEU A 31 9.05 0.99 -2.06
CA LEU A 31 8.79 2.34 -1.57
C LEU A 31 8.15 2.32 -0.17
N ALA A 32 7.20 1.43 0.06
CA ALA A 32 6.64 1.22 1.40
C ALA A 32 7.70 0.81 2.41
N GLY A 33 8.65 -0.04 2.02
CA GLY A 33 9.80 -0.41 2.84
C GLY A 33 10.69 0.79 3.19
N LEU A 34 10.94 1.68 2.23
CA LEU A 34 11.65 2.93 2.47
C LEU A 34 10.92 3.81 3.49
N TYR A 35 9.62 4.04 3.31
CA TYR A 35 8.81 4.80 4.27
C TYR A 35 8.80 4.16 5.66
N ASN A 36 8.76 2.83 5.76
CA ASN A 36 8.82 2.13 7.05
C ASN A 36 10.16 2.33 7.76
N SER A 37 11.25 2.42 7.00
CA SER A 37 12.58 2.71 7.52
C SER A 37 12.86 4.20 7.79
N ALA A 38 11.95 5.09 7.38
CA ALA A 38 12.15 6.54 7.46
C ALA A 38 11.74 7.13 8.81
N HIS A 39 12.56 8.07 9.27
CA HIS A 39 12.34 8.90 10.44
C HIS A 39 11.67 10.21 10.02
N TYR A 40 10.77 10.70 10.86
CA TYR A 40 10.05 11.95 10.63
C TYR A 40 10.93 13.12 11.07
N SER A 41 11.00 14.16 10.25
CA SER A 41 11.44 15.45 10.75
C SER A 41 10.25 16.12 11.44
N ASN A 42 10.43 16.67 12.63
CA ASN A 42 9.36 17.32 13.40
C ASN A 42 8.83 18.61 12.73
N THR A 43 9.32 18.98 11.55
CA THR A 43 9.15 20.31 10.97
C THR A 43 9.00 20.33 9.44
N GLY A 44 8.59 19.24 8.76
CA GLY A 44 8.50 19.31 7.30
C GLY A 44 7.71 18.24 6.56
N ASP A 45 7.38 18.58 5.32
CA ASP A 45 6.75 17.73 4.29
C ASP A 45 7.72 16.67 3.74
N VAL A 46 8.72 16.26 4.52
CA VAL A 46 9.79 15.34 4.13
C VAL A 46 10.15 14.41 5.27
N CYS A 47 10.33 13.13 4.95
CA CYS A 47 10.94 12.14 5.85
C CYS A 47 12.25 11.62 5.25
N THR A 48 13.17 11.19 6.11
CA THR A 48 14.48 10.72 5.68
C THR A 48 14.75 9.31 6.16
N THR A 49 15.39 8.51 5.31
CA THR A 49 15.93 7.21 5.71
C THR A 49 17.35 7.07 5.19
N ASN A 50 18.16 6.36 5.96
CA ASN A 50 19.50 5.99 5.55
C ASN A 50 19.60 4.47 5.65
N ILE A 51 19.57 3.77 4.52
CA ILE A 51 19.41 2.31 4.46
C ILE A 51 20.37 1.67 3.46
N THR A 52 20.86 0.46 3.76
CA THR A 52 21.63 -0.34 2.78
C THR A 52 20.70 -1.14 1.88
N ILE A 53 21.19 -1.54 0.71
CA ILE A 53 20.46 -2.47 -0.17
C ILE A 53 20.10 -3.77 0.57
N LYS A 54 21.05 -4.31 1.37
CA LYS A 54 20.83 -5.49 2.19
C LYS A 54 19.70 -5.27 3.20
N GLN A 55 19.68 -4.15 3.92
CA GLN A 55 18.63 -3.86 4.91
C GLN A 55 17.23 -3.76 4.26
N LEU A 56 17.13 -3.13 3.10
CA LEU A 56 15.86 -3.06 2.37
C LEU A 56 15.45 -4.44 1.83
N SER A 57 16.42 -5.23 1.37
CA SER A 57 16.22 -6.60 0.91
C SER A 57 15.72 -7.51 2.03
N ASP A 58 16.37 -7.46 3.19
CA ASP A 58 15.99 -8.24 4.37
C ASP A 58 14.58 -7.87 4.86
N LEU A 59 14.21 -6.58 4.78
CA LEU A 59 12.88 -6.10 5.17
C LEU A 59 11.78 -6.54 4.20
N THR A 60 12.05 -6.51 2.91
CA THR A 60 11.00 -6.67 1.88
C THR A 60 10.99 -8.07 1.26
N GLY A 61 12.04 -8.86 1.43
CA GLY A 61 12.24 -10.12 0.73
C GLY A 61 12.57 -9.97 -0.76
N VAL A 62 12.75 -8.73 -1.25
CA VAL A 62 13.16 -8.46 -2.64
C VAL A 62 14.68 -8.60 -2.77
N SER A 63 15.15 -9.18 -3.87
CA SER A 63 16.58 -9.42 -4.08
C SER A 63 17.40 -8.13 -4.13
N GLN A 64 18.62 -8.20 -3.60
CA GLN A 64 19.57 -7.09 -3.63
C GLN A 64 19.90 -6.64 -5.07
N GLY A 65 19.99 -7.58 -6.01
CA GLY A 65 20.19 -7.28 -7.43
C GLY A 65 19.05 -6.44 -8.01
N TYR A 66 17.79 -6.80 -7.74
CA TYR A 66 16.64 -6.00 -8.19
C TYR A 66 16.67 -4.59 -7.60
N ILE A 67 16.96 -4.47 -6.30
CA ILE A 67 17.03 -3.17 -5.63
C ILE A 67 18.13 -2.30 -6.24
N GLY A 68 19.33 -2.86 -6.42
CA GLY A 68 20.50 -2.14 -6.90
C GLY A 68 20.45 -1.76 -8.37
N GLU A 69 20.05 -2.70 -9.23
CA GLU A 69 20.14 -2.57 -10.69
C GLU A 69 18.88 -1.96 -11.32
N TYR A 70 17.71 -2.07 -10.66
CA TYR A 70 16.44 -1.61 -11.22
C TYR A 70 15.77 -0.54 -10.37
N PHE A 71 15.48 -0.83 -9.10
CA PHE A 71 14.69 0.08 -8.25
C PHE A 71 15.42 1.40 -7.97
N LEU A 72 16.69 1.36 -7.54
CA LEU A 72 17.45 2.58 -7.24
C LEU A 72 17.67 3.48 -8.46
N PRO A 73 18.08 2.97 -9.65
CA PRO A 73 18.16 3.79 -10.85
C PRO A 73 16.82 4.41 -11.24
N LYS A 74 15.73 3.63 -11.16
CA LYS A 74 14.40 4.14 -11.45
C LYS A 74 13.98 5.23 -10.47
N PHE A 75 14.14 5.01 -9.16
CA PHE A 75 13.80 5.98 -8.12
C PHE A 75 14.45 7.35 -8.38
N ARG A 76 15.74 7.36 -8.75
CA ARG A 76 16.47 8.61 -9.08
C ARG A 76 15.96 9.30 -10.34
N LYS A 77 15.36 8.56 -11.27
CA LYS A 77 14.80 9.09 -12.52
C LYS A 77 13.40 9.67 -12.36
N GLU A 78 12.58 9.09 -11.47
CA GLU A 78 11.17 9.46 -11.29
C GLU A 78 10.95 10.84 -10.64
N ASN A 79 11.99 11.50 -10.14
CA ASN A 79 11.93 12.78 -9.41
C ASN A 79 10.88 12.82 -8.28
N PHE A 80 10.56 11.66 -7.71
CA PHE A 80 9.62 11.53 -6.58
C PHE A 80 10.24 11.97 -5.25
N GLY A 81 11.56 11.83 -5.12
CA GLY A 81 12.34 12.22 -3.95
C GLY A 81 13.84 12.18 -4.25
N GLU A 82 14.67 12.52 -3.28
CA GLU A 82 16.14 12.49 -3.45
C GLU A 82 16.70 11.16 -2.96
N CYS A 83 17.68 10.61 -3.69
CA CYS A 83 18.48 9.47 -3.24
C CYS A 83 19.96 9.71 -3.52
N LYS A 84 20.77 9.80 -2.46
CA LYS A 84 22.22 9.95 -2.53
C LYS A 84 22.91 8.69 -1.99
N THR A 85 23.82 8.13 -2.78
CA THR A 85 24.62 6.97 -2.34
C THR A 85 25.89 7.45 -1.68
N LEU A 86 26.09 7.06 -0.43
CA LEU A 86 27.27 7.35 0.36
C LEU A 86 28.10 6.07 0.52
N GLN A 87 29.37 6.14 0.10
CA GLN A 87 30.35 5.11 0.41
C GLN A 87 30.92 5.39 1.81
N LEU A 88 30.61 4.55 2.80
CA LEU A 88 31.13 4.72 4.17
C LEU A 88 32.43 3.95 4.41
N LYS A 89 32.56 2.78 3.80
CA LYS A 89 33.75 1.89 3.83
C LYS A 89 33.81 1.14 2.51
N GLU A 90 34.93 0.54 2.12
CA GLU A 90 35.08 -0.21 0.86
C GLU A 90 33.91 -1.15 0.54
N THR A 91 33.38 -1.85 1.56
CA THR A 91 32.29 -2.83 1.40
C THR A 91 30.90 -2.31 1.81
N ILE A 92 30.77 -1.10 2.38
CA ILE A 92 29.50 -0.59 2.90
C ILE A 92 29.08 0.69 2.15
N LYS A 93 28.06 0.52 1.31
CA LYS A 93 27.31 1.60 0.67
C LYS A 93 25.99 1.80 1.39
N ARG A 94 25.67 3.04 1.72
CA ARG A 94 24.35 3.42 2.24
C ARG A 94 23.66 4.36 1.26
N ASN A 95 22.34 4.28 1.18
CA ASN A 95 21.52 5.18 0.37
C ASN A 95 20.74 6.07 1.34
N GLU A 96 21.02 7.36 1.29
CA GLU A 96 20.28 8.38 2.00
C GLU A 96 19.13 8.86 1.10
N PHE A 97 17.90 8.70 1.59
CA PHE A 97 16.70 9.13 0.91
C PHE A 97 16.07 10.30 1.62
N LYS A 98 15.56 11.25 0.83
CA LYS A 98 14.57 12.23 1.26
C LYS A 98 13.29 11.96 0.48
N LEU A 99 12.24 11.60 1.19
CA LEU A 99 10.95 11.20 0.63
C LEU A 99 9.90 12.26 0.99
N PRO A 100 8.95 12.57 0.09
CA PRO A 100 7.85 13.45 0.43
C PRO A 100 7.04 12.83 1.58
N TYR A 101 6.72 13.61 2.60
CA TYR A 101 5.90 13.16 3.72
C TYR A 101 4.52 13.80 3.63
N PRO A 102 3.48 13.02 3.29
CA PRO A 102 2.18 13.60 2.98
C PRO A 102 1.41 13.94 4.26
N ASN A 103 0.91 15.18 4.31
CA ASN A 103 -0.06 15.64 5.31
C ASN A 103 -1.52 15.46 4.83
N GLU A 104 -1.72 15.30 3.53
CA GLU A 104 -3.01 15.06 2.88
C GLU A 104 -2.85 13.98 1.78
N ASN A 105 -3.96 13.41 1.31
CA ASN A 105 -3.99 12.47 0.19
C ASN A 105 -2.99 11.31 0.30
N TYR A 106 -3.05 10.58 1.41
CA TYR A 106 -2.16 9.45 1.69
C TYR A 106 -2.90 8.20 2.14
N ARG A 107 -2.17 7.09 2.08
CA ARG A 107 -2.54 5.78 2.61
C ARG A 107 -1.68 5.36 3.77
N ILE A 108 -2.30 4.64 4.70
CA ILE A 108 -1.64 4.10 5.89
C ILE A 108 -1.39 2.63 5.70
N ILE A 109 -0.13 2.24 5.86
CA ILE A 109 0.29 0.85 5.71
C ILE A 109 1.00 0.44 6.99
N TRP A 110 0.49 -0.62 7.63
CA TRP A 110 1.07 -1.20 8.83
C TRP A 110 2.33 -1.99 8.48
N LYS A 111 3.30 -1.95 9.40
CA LYS A 111 4.57 -2.69 9.27
C LYS A 111 4.38 -4.19 9.05
N HIS A 112 3.28 -4.76 9.55
CA HIS A 112 2.96 -6.19 9.41
C HIS A 112 2.83 -6.65 7.96
N ILE A 113 2.63 -5.73 7.00
CA ILE A 113 2.71 -6.05 5.57
C ILE A 113 4.05 -6.69 5.18
N PHE A 114 5.15 -6.37 5.87
CA PHE A 114 6.48 -6.92 5.56
C PHE A 114 6.68 -8.34 6.11
N SER A 115 5.97 -8.70 7.17
CA SER A 115 6.01 -10.04 7.77
C SER A 115 4.95 -10.99 7.21
N ASP A 116 3.93 -10.47 6.52
CA ASP A 116 2.88 -11.31 5.92
C ASP A 116 3.44 -12.15 4.76
N SER A 117 3.26 -13.47 4.82
CA SER A 117 3.67 -14.40 3.77
C SER A 117 2.56 -14.76 2.77
N LEU A 118 1.33 -14.30 2.98
CA LEU A 118 0.19 -14.57 2.09
C LEU A 118 0.42 -14.01 0.69
N LEU A 119 1.01 -12.81 0.62
CA LEU A 119 1.23 -12.07 -0.62
C LEU A 119 2.71 -12.01 -1.00
N THR A 120 2.98 -12.20 -2.28
CA THR A 120 4.29 -11.94 -2.89
C THR A 120 4.59 -10.43 -2.90
N PRO A 121 5.87 -10.03 -3.03
CA PRO A 121 6.24 -8.61 -3.16
C PRO A 121 5.48 -7.86 -4.27
N GLU A 122 5.27 -8.50 -5.43
CA GLU A 122 4.50 -7.93 -6.54
C GLU A 122 3.02 -7.73 -6.18
N GLU A 123 2.40 -8.73 -5.54
CA GLU A 123 1.00 -8.65 -5.11
C GLU A 123 0.81 -7.59 -4.02
N LYS A 124 1.74 -7.48 -3.05
CA LYS A 124 1.72 -6.41 -2.03
C LYS A 124 1.86 -5.03 -2.68
N GLY A 125 2.71 -4.92 -3.69
CA GLY A 125 2.86 -3.70 -4.47
C GLY A 125 1.61 -3.33 -5.26
N PHE A 126 0.97 -4.32 -5.88
CA PHE A 126 -0.31 -4.14 -6.57
C PHE A 126 -1.43 -3.75 -5.60
N LEU A 127 -1.50 -4.39 -4.44
CA LEU A 127 -2.42 -4.09 -3.35
C LEU A 127 -2.29 -2.65 -2.87
N ILE A 128 -1.06 -2.18 -2.64
CA ILE A 128 -0.79 -0.78 -2.28
C ILE A 128 -1.28 0.16 -3.37
N GLY A 129 -1.03 -0.17 -4.64
CA GLY A 129 -1.50 0.60 -5.79
C GLY A 129 -3.03 0.73 -5.82
N LEU A 130 -3.75 -0.39 -5.67
CA LEU A 130 -5.21 -0.37 -5.55
C LEU A 130 -5.67 0.46 -4.35
N TYR A 131 -5.02 0.30 -3.20
CA TYR A 131 -5.38 1.03 -1.99
C TYR A 131 -5.25 2.54 -2.19
N CYS A 132 -4.24 3.03 -2.91
CA CYS A 132 -4.14 4.45 -3.25
C CYS A 132 -5.32 4.99 -4.06
N LEU A 133 -6.01 4.13 -4.84
CA LEU A 133 -7.19 4.51 -5.64
C LEU A 133 -8.52 4.54 -4.87
N TYR A 134 -8.52 4.14 -3.60
CA TYR A 134 -9.76 3.95 -2.85
C TYR A 134 -10.49 5.24 -2.53
N VAL A 135 -11.80 5.14 -2.33
CA VAL A 135 -12.54 6.24 -1.71
C VAL A 135 -12.20 6.25 -0.20
N ASN A 136 -11.94 7.44 0.35
CA ASN A 136 -11.54 7.58 1.74
C ASN A 136 -12.61 7.02 2.68
N GLY A 137 -12.22 6.15 3.63
CA GLY A 137 -13.11 5.61 4.66
C GLY A 137 -14.05 4.47 4.22
N THR A 138 -14.01 4.03 2.96
CA THR A 138 -14.99 3.08 2.42
C THR A 138 -14.45 1.69 2.10
N PHE A 139 -13.13 1.50 2.07
CA PHE A 139 -12.47 0.25 1.63
C PHE A 139 -12.90 -0.24 0.23
N ARG A 140 -13.55 0.60 -0.57
CA ARG A 140 -14.03 0.25 -1.90
C ARG A 140 -13.41 1.13 -2.99
N TYR A 141 -13.41 0.57 -4.20
CA TYR A 141 -13.11 1.27 -5.43
C TYR A 141 -14.15 0.91 -6.49
N ASP A 142 -14.71 1.94 -7.11
CA ASP A 142 -15.80 1.88 -8.09
C ASP A 142 -15.31 2.15 -9.52
N LEU A 143 -14.01 2.00 -9.76
CA LEU A 143 -13.40 2.26 -11.06
C LEU A 143 -13.53 1.04 -11.96
N LYS A 144 -13.78 1.28 -13.26
CA LYS A 144 -13.71 0.22 -14.27
C LYS A 144 -12.27 -0.26 -14.40
N ASP A 145 -12.10 -1.53 -14.77
CA ASP A 145 -10.79 -2.14 -15.02
C ASP A 145 -9.88 -1.27 -15.91
N ILE A 146 -10.45 -0.67 -16.96
CA ILE A 146 -9.69 0.20 -17.87
C ILE A 146 -9.15 1.46 -17.16
N GLU A 147 -9.94 2.09 -16.30
CA GLU A 147 -9.54 3.28 -15.56
C GLU A 147 -8.45 2.93 -14.53
N ILE A 148 -8.57 1.77 -13.88
CA ILE A 148 -7.55 1.27 -12.95
C ILE A 148 -6.25 1.01 -13.68
N THR A 149 -6.29 0.31 -14.82
CA THR A 149 -5.08 0.02 -15.62
C THR A 149 -4.38 1.29 -16.06
N GLN A 150 -5.13 2.32 -16.46
CA GLN A 150 -4.59 3.63 -16.83
C GLN A 150 -3.96 4.35 -15.64
N LYS A 151 -4.68 4.45 -14.50
CA LYS A 151 -4.17 5.13 -13.30
C LYS A 151 -2.95 4.45 -12.69
N LEU A 152 -2.90 3.12 -12.71
CA LEU A 152 -1.72 2.36 -12.26
C LEU A 152 -0.67 2.19 -13.36
N GLY A 153 -0.93 2.70 -14.57
CA GLY A 153 -0.05 2.61 -15.74
C GLY A 153 0.41 1.19 -16.08
N MET A 154 -0.47 0.20 -15.98
CA MET A 154 -0.16 -1.20 -16.29
C MET A 154 -1.04 -1.72 -17.42
N ASP A 155 -0.56 -2.74 -18.13
CA ASP A 155 -1.37 -3.39 -19.16
C ASP A 155 -2.48 -4.26 -18.55
N ALA A 156 -3.54 -4.50 -19.35
CA ALA A 156 -4.71 -5.24 -18.91
C ALA A 156 -4.40 -6.69 -18.49
N LYS A 157 -3.40 -7.35 -19.10
CA LYS A 157 -3.04 -8.73 -18.77
C LYS A 157 -2.38 -8.79 -17.40
N THR A 158 -1.44 -7.89 -17.13
CA THR A 158 -0.77 -7.76 -15.84
C THR A 158 -1.76 -7.41 -14.74
N TYR A 159 -2.67 -6.46 -14.98
CA TYR A 159 -3.73 -6.13 -14.03
C TYR A 159 -4.62 -7.34 -13.71
N ARG A 160 -5.15 -8.04 -14.72
CA ARG A 160 -6.00 -9.22 -14.51
C ARG A 160 -5.28 -10.31 -13.72
N LYS A 161 -4.00 -10.55 -14.01
CA LYS A 161 -3.17 -11.52 -13.27
C LYS A 161 -3.18 -11.23 -11.77
N TYR A 162 -2.79 -10.02 -11.36
CA TYR A 162 -2.68 -9.69 -9.94
C TYR A 162 -4.04 -9.49 -9.27
N ARG A 163 -5.03 -8.95 -9.98
CA ARG A 163 -6.40 -8.86 -9.49
C ARG A 163 -6.96 -10.24 -9.16
N ASN A 164 -6.87 -11.19 -10.09
CA ASN A 164 -7.39 -12.54 -9.89
C ASN A 164 -6.65 -13.24 -8.74
N ALA A 165 -5.32 -13.08 -8.63
CA ALA A 165 -4.56 -13.62 -7.51
C ALA A 165 -5.02 -13.05 -6.15
N LEU A 166 -5.32 -11.75 -6.07
CA LEU A 166 -5.85 -11.15 -4.84
C LEU A 166 -7.30 -11.58 -4.55
N ILE A 167 -8.11 -11.87 -5.56
CA ILE A 167 -9.46 -12.46 -5.39
C ILE A 167 -9.34 -13.88 -4.83
N GLU A 168 -8.49 -14.73 -5.43
CA GLU A 168 -8.25 -16.11 -4.98
C GLU A 168 -7.77 -16.16 -3.52
N LYS A 169 -6.96 -15.18 -3.13
CA LYS A 169 -6.45 -15.03 -1.74
C LYS A 169 -7.40 -14.31 -0.80
N ARG A 170 -8.65 -14.04 -1.23
CA ARG A 170 -9.67 -13.37 -0.42
C ARG A 170 -9.24 -12.01 0.12
N VAL A 171 -8.45 -11.29 -0.68
CA VAL A 171 -8.04 -9.91 -0.41
C VAL A 171 -8.96 -8.92 -1.12
N ILE A 172 -9.40 -9.24 -2.33
CA ILE A 172 -10.41 -8.48 -3.07
C ILE A 172 -11.72 -9.25 -3.06
N TRP A 173 -12.79 -8.58 -2.65
CA TRP A 173 -14.14 -9.11 -2.61
C TRP A 173 -15.05 -8.33 -3.55
N SER A 174 -16.10 -8.98 -4.05
CA SER A 174 -17.22 -8.25 -4.66
C SER A 174 -18.03 -7.55 -3.56
N SER A 175 -18.74 -6.46 -3.87
CA SER A 175 -19.68 -5.86 -2.92
C SER A 175 -20.73 -6.88 -2.44
N TYR A 176 -21.15 -7.82 -3.28
CA TYR A 176 -22.12 -8.83 -2.90
C TYR A 176 -21.61 -9.80 -1.82
N ASP A 177 -20.30 -10.08 -1.82
CA ASP A 177 -19.68 -11.05 -0.92
C ASP A 177 -19.06 -10.43 0.33
N ALA A 178 -18.98 -9.10 0.39
CA ALA A 178 -18.39 -8.37 1.51
C ALA A 178 -19.39 -8.19 2.68
N PRO A 179 -18.88 -7.99 3.91
CA PRO A 179 -19.73 -7.62 5.05
C PRO A 179 -20.55 -6.36 4.79
N MET A 180 -21.78 -6.32 5.29
CA MET A 180 -22.71 -5.19 5.15
C MET A 180 -22.08 -3.83 5.46
N ALA A 181 -21.28 -3.75 6.53
CA ALA A 181 -20.54 -2.55 6.95
C ALA A 181 -19.62 -1.93 5.88
N LEU A 182 -19.28 -2.69 4.83
CA LEU A 182 -18.37 -2.29 3.76
C LEU A 182 -19.08 -2.12 2.40
N THR A 183 -20.40 -2.29 2.35
CA THR A 183 -21.18 -2.38 1.11
C THR A 183 -22.27 -1.32 1.08
N HIS A 184 -22.66 -0.89 -0.11
CA HIS A 184 -23.78 0.03 -0.32
C HIS A 184 -24.48 -0.32 -1.63
N ILE A 185 -25.80 -0.19 -1.65
CA ILE A 185 -26.64 -0.54 -2.80
C ILE A 185 -26.35 0.33 -4.04
N GLU A 186 -25.84 1.55 -3.86
CA GLU A 186 -25.42 2.42 -4.97
C GLU A 186 -24.12 1.94 -5.64
N HIS A 187 -23.39 1.00 -5.02
CA HIS A 187 -22.03 0.60 -5.36
C HIS A 187 -21.90 -0.92 -5.56
N LEU A 188 -22.90 -1.53 -6.20
CA LEU A 188 -22.96 -2.99 -6.41
C LEU A 188 -21.78 -3.55 -7.20
N ASN A 189 -21.25 -2.76 -8.14
CA ASN A 189 -20.13 -3.17 -8.98
C ASN A 189 -18.77 -2.88 -8.34
N ALA A 190 -18.75 -2.29 -7.14
CA ALA A 190 -17.50 -2.01 -6.44
C ALA A 190 -16.75 -3.30 -6.12
N LYS A 191 -15.47 -3.10 -5.89
CA LYS A 191 -14.60 -4.09 -5.28
C LYS A 191 -14.15 -3.59 -3.92
N VAL A 192 -14.08 -4.48 -2.95
CA VAL A 192 -13.74 -4.18 -1.56
C VAL A 192 -12.40 -4.82 -1.20
N LEU A 193 -11.45 -4.06 -0.64
CA LEU A 193 -10.22 -4.65 -0.07
C LEU A 193 -10.49 -5.04 1.37
N MET A 194 -10.22 -6.31 1.65
CA MET A 194 -10.22 -6.85 2.99
C MET A 194 -8.81 -7.34 3.29
N TYR A 195 -7.90 -6.40 3.57
CA TYR A 195 -6.54 -6.69 4.00
C TYR A 195 -6.23 -5.98 5.32
N SER A 196 -5.82 -6.74 6.33
CA SER A 196 -5.74 -6.28 7.73
C SER A 196 -4.58 -5.34 8.03
N HIS A 197 -3.76 -4.99 7.05
CA HIS A 197 -2.57 -4.14 7.24
C HIS A 197 -2.72 -2.77 6.55
N LEU A 198 -3.94 -2.34 6.26
CA LEU A 198 -4.28 -1.07 5.62
C LEU A 198 -5.18 -0.22 6.53
N GLY A 199 -4.96 1.10 6.53
CA GLY A 199 -5.78 2.08 7.26
C GLY A 199 -5.41 2.25 8.73
N TYR A 200 -5.90 3.33 9.37
CA TYR A 200 -5.81 3.46 10.84
C TYR A 200 -6.79 2.49 11.51
N ALA A 201 -8.07 2.64 11.17
CA ALA A 201 -9.07 1.60 11.37
C ALA A 201 -8.97 0.64 10.19
N THR A 202 -8.88 -0.65 10.48
CA THR A 202 -8.92 -1.73 9.50
C THR A 202 -10.36 -2.03 9.10
N TRP A 203 -10.53 -2.85 8.07
CA TRP A 203 -11.87 -3.33 7.69
C TRP A 203 -12.51 -4.15 8.83
N ILE A 204 -11.71 -4.84 9.65
CA ILE A 204 -12.18 -5.62 10.81
C ILE A 204 -12.77 -4.67 11.85
N ASP A 205 -12.05 -3.59 12.17
CA ASP A 205 -12.53 -2.59 13.14
C ASP A 205 -13.87 -2.00 12.69
N LYS A 206 -14.00 -1.69 11.40
CA LYS A 206 -15.24 -1.15 10.82
C LYS A 206 -16.39 -2.15 10.90
N VAL A 207 -16.15 -3.43 10.65
CA VAL A 207 -17.18 -4.47 10.76
C VAL A 207 -17.61 -4.69 12.21
N LEU A 208 -16.66 -4.71 13.15
CA LEU A 208 -16.95 -4.95 14.57
C LEU A 208 -17.68 -3.78 15.23
N SER A 209 -17.48 -2.55 14.76
CA SER A 209 -18.15 -1.36 15.28
C SER A 209 -19.44 -1.01 14.53
N PHE A 210 -19.85 -1.80 13.54
CA PHE A 210 -21.01 -1.47 12.72
C PHE A 210 -22.31 -1.91 13.40
N GLU A 211 -23.19 -0.95 13.64
CA GLU A 211 -24.55 -1.18 14.13
C GLU A 211 -25.51 -0.82 13.00
N ALA A 212 -26.09 -1.85 12.38
CA ALA A 212 -26.98 -1.68 11.25
C ALA A 212 -28.37 -1.24 11.71
N ASP A 213 -28.93 -0.25 11.04
CA ASP A 213 -30.36 0.05 11.19
C ASP A 213 -31.23 -0.83 10.28
N ASN A 214 -32.55 -0.72 10.44
CA ASN A 214 -33.49 -1.54 9.65
C ASN A 214 -33.44 -1.22 8.15
N GLU A 215 -33.13 0.02 7.76
CA GLU A 215 -33.04 0.43 6.36
C GLU A 215 -31.82 -0.20 5.71
N GLU A 216 -30.65 -0.09 6.36
CA GLU A 216 -29.40 -0.72 5.92
C GLU A 216 -29.52 -2.25 5.81
N ILE A 217 -30.24 -2.88 6.74
CA ILE A 217 -30.53 -4.32 6.66
C ILE A 217 -31.37 -4.64 5.42
N GLN A 218 -32.44 -3.88 5.15
CA GLN A 218 -33.29 -4.13 3.97
C GLN A 218 -32.53 -3.86 2.67
N GLU A 219 -31.74 -2.80 2.60
CA GLU A 219 -30.87 -2.53 1.45
C GLU A 219 -29.88 -3.67 1.20
N TYR A 220 -29.24 -4.18 2.25
CA TYR A 220 -28.31 -5.29 2.15
C TYR A 220 -29.00 -6.58 1.68
N LEU A 221 -30.18 -6.90 2.21
CA LEU A 221 -30.96 -8.06 1.76
C LEU A 221 -31.35 -7.92 0.28
N THR A 222 -31.83 -6.76 -0.13
CA THR A 222 -32.16 -6.45 -1.53
C THR A 222 -30.94 -6.60 -2.44
N MET A 223 -29.78 -6.10 -2.01
CA MET A 223 -28.52 -6.28 -2.74
C MET A 223 -28.18 -7.77 -2.93
N ARG A 224 -28.39 -8.60 -1.91
CA ARG A 224 -28.08 -10.03 -1.98
C ARG A 224 -29.02 -10.80 -2.92
N GLU A 225 -30.25 -10.32 -3.11
CA GLU A 225 -31.17 -10.88 -4.11
C GLU A 225 -30.69 -10.63 -5.55
N PHE A 226 -30.06 -9.49 -5.84
CA PHE A 226 -29.48 -9.23 -7.17
C PHE A 226 -28.26 -10.11 -7.51
N ALA A 227 -27.64 -10.76 -6.52
CA ALA A 227 -26.50 -11.65 -6.71
C ALA A 227 -26.90 -13.10 -7.03
N ALA A 228 -28.16 -13.47 -6.77
CA ALA A 228 -28.72 -14.83 -6.94
C ALA A 228 -29.32 -15.03 -8.34
#